data_AF-A0A8T0R6L3-F1
#
_entry.id   AF-A0A8T0R6L3-F1
#
_cell.length_a   1.000
_cell.length_b   1.000
_cell.length_c   1.000
_cell.angle_alpha   90.00
_cell.angle_beta   90.00
_cell.angle_gamma   90.00
#
_symmetry.space_group_name_H-M   'P 1'
#
loop_
_entity.id
_entity.type
_entity.pdbx_description
1 polymer ?
#
loop_
_entity_poly.entity_id
_entity_poly.type
_entity_poly.pdbx_seq_one_letter_code
_entity_poly.pdbx_strand_id
1 'polypeptide(L)'
;MSNESGAVSYPNSGENIGMGIKLMHNAYSFTFDKVFEHSASQEHVFIEISQLVQSALDGYKVCIFAYGQTGSGKTYTMMGNPELDDQKGMIPRSLEQIFQASQALNSQGWKYKIQASMLEIYNETLRDLLVMNRMAAQDGTSSKCSIKHDDSGNIQVSNLTVVDVTSISQFSLLLRQAARRRSVGRTHMNEESRRSHCVYTLRIFGVNKGTAQQVHGVLNLIDLAGSQCLNKSRATGERLKETEAINTSLSSLNAVILSIARKEKHVPFRNSMLTSLLEPCLGGDSKTLMILNLSPEVSSTEESLCSLRVAARVNSCEIGIPRRETQLGSKDGDGQCSNNIMLSELSQAFPEQVIAFRFEPLISAPKYCLCCIKVQPPTLVLSASFWPHTELMIETTEFRRGS
;
A
#
# COMPACT_ATOMS: atom_id res chain seq x y z
N MET A 1 -27.69 -39.03 38.39
CA MET A 1 -27.51 -38.12 37.25
C MET A 1 -28.69 -37.18 37.24
N SER A 2 -28.48 -35.96 37.73
CA SER A 2 -29.46 -34.87 37.83
C SER A 2 -29.62 -34.19 36.48
N ASN A 3 -30.85 -34.07 35.99
CA ASN A 3 -31.22 -33.21 34.87
C ASN A 3 -32.46 -32.41 35.30
N GLU A 4 -32.31 -31.10 35.47
CA GLU A 4 -33.36 -30.18 35.90
C GLU A 4 -33.48 -29.02 34.88
N SER A 5 -34.72 -28.78 34.44
CA SER A 5 -35.39 -27.51 34.04
C SER A 5 -34.68 -26.57 33.05
N GLY A 6 -35.27 -26.07 31.97
CA GLY A 6 -36.57 -25.38 31.78
C GLY A 6 -36.29 -24.21 30.80
N ALA A 7 -37.19 -23.61 30.02
CA ALA A 7 -38.62 -23.68 29.85
C ALA A 7 -38.94 -23.27 28.39
N VAL A 8 -39.94 -23.91 27.78
CA VAL A 8 -40.52 -23.50 26.50
C VAL A 8 -41.62 -22.48 26.79
N SER A 9 -41.60 -21.31 26.17
CA SER A 9 -42.73 -20.38 26.17
C SER A 9 -43.33 -20.26 24.76
N TYR A 10 -44.60 -20.63 24.65
CA TYR A 10 -45.43 -20.39 23.48
C TYR A 10 -46.27 -19.13 23.72
N PRO A 11 -46.48 -18.26 22.71
CA PRO A 11 -47.60 -17.33 22.75
C PRO A 11 -48.92 -18.09 22.55
N ASN A 12 -49.88 -17.82 23.44
CA ASN A 12 -51.22 -18.38 23.40
C ASN A 12 -52.03 -17.83 22.21
N SER A 13 -52.61 -18.76 21.46
CA SER A 13 -53.79 -18.68 20.57
C SER A 13 -54.30 -17.30 20.11
N GLY A 14 -54.23 -17.07 18.79
CA GLY A 14 -55.00 -16.07 18.06
C GLY A 14 -54.55 -16.01 16.60
N GLU A 15 -55.20 -16.81 15.75
CA GLU A 15 -54.94 -16.94 14.31
C GLU A 15 -54.97 -15.59 13.56
N ASN A 16 -53.95 -15.32 12.71
CA ASN A 16 -54.09 -15.43 11.25
C ASN A 16 -52.82 -14.98 10.48
N ILE A 17 -52.19 -15.97 9.84
CA ILE A 17 -51.74 -16.02 8.44
C ILE A 17 -50.99 -14.81 7.86
N GLY A 18 -49.67 -15.00 7.73
CA GLY A 18 -48.83 -14.31 6.77
C GLY A 18 -47.51 -15.08 6.63
N MET A 19 -47.44 -16.00 5.67
CA MET A 19 -46.19 -16.67 5.29
C MET A 19 -45.14 -15.63 4.90
N GLY A 20 -44.19 -15.36 5.80
CA GLY A 20 -42.98 -14.61 5.52
C GLY A 20 -41.80 -15.41 6.02
N ILE A 21 -41.08 -16.04 5.09
CA ILE A 21 -39.79 -16.67 5.35
C ILE A 21 -38.91 -15.63 6.06
N LYS A 22 -38.48 -15.93 7.28
CA LYS A 22 -37.53 -15.10 8.02
C LYS A 22 -36.17 -15.23 7.32
N LEU A 23 -35.92 -14.39 6.33
CA LEU A 23 -34.61 -14.25 5.68
C LEU A 23 -33.61 -13.79 6.74
N MET A 24 -32.80 -14.71 7.27
CA MET A 24 -31.67 -14.34 8.10
C MET A 24 -30.62 -13.69 7.19
N HIS A 25 -30.51 -12.36 7.26
CA HIS A 25 -29.47 -11.59 6.58
C HIS A 25 -28.12 -11.85 7.27
N ASN A 26 -27.15 -12.42 6.55
CA ASN A 26 -25.78 -12.55 7.04
C ASN A 26 -25.07 -11.19 6.90
N ALA A 27 -25.12 -10.37 7.95
CA ALA A 27 -24.29 -9.19 8.07
C ALA A 27 -22.86 -9.61 8.47
N TYR A 28 -21.85 -9.06 7.79
CA TYR A 28 -20.44 -9.27 8.16
C TYR A 28 -19.88 -7.97 8.72
N SER A 29 -19.22 -8.06 9.87
CA SER A 29 -18.54 -6.92 10.50
C SER A 29 -17.03 -7.07 10.36
N PHE A 30 -16.37 -5.96 10.05
CA PHE A 30 -14.92 -5.86 9.96
C PHE A 30 -14.44 -4.61 10.68
N THR A 31 -13.21 -4.62 11.15
CA THR A 31 -12.61 -3.50 11.90
C THR A 31 -11.25 -3.20 11.28
N PHE A 32 -11.05 -1.92 10.94
CA PHE A 32 -9.81 -1.41 10.34
C PHE A 32 -9.43 -0.10 11.03
N ASP A 33 -8.19 0.36 10.80
CA ASP A 33 -7.70 1.59 11.42
C ASP A 33 -8.42 2.84 10.89
N LYS A 34 -8.67 2.89 9.57
CA LYS A 34 -9.43 3.96 8.93
C LYS A 34 -10.26 3.45 7.77
N VAL A 35 -11.49 3.92 7.70
CA VAL A 35 -12.39 3.69 6.56
C VAL A 35 -12.68 5.04 5.92
N PHE A 36 -12.46 5.15 4.62
CA PHE A 36 -12.90 6.30 3.86
C PHE A 36 -14.21 5.97 3.15
N GLU A 37 -15.20 6.80 3.45
CA GLU A 37 -16.45 6.79 2.71
C GLU A 37 -16.21 7.22 1.26
N HIS A 38 -17.17 6.92 0.39
CA HIS A 38 -17.11 7.24 -1.03
C HIS A 38 -16.96 8.75 -1.33
N SER A 39 -17.20 9.61 -0.34
CA SER A 39 -17.09 11.07 -0.42
C SER A 39 -15.65 11.57 -0.19
N ALA A 40 -14.74 10.71 0.24
CA ALA A 40 -13.36 11.10 0.50
C ALA A 40 -12.62 11.44 -0.80
N SER A 41 -12.02 12.63 -0.84
CA SER A 41 -11.18 13.06 -1.94
C SER A 41 -9.79 12.41 -1.89
N GLN A 42 -9.07 12.43 -3.01
CA GLN A 42 -7.67 12.01 -3.08
C GLN A 42 -6.78 12.76 -2.10
N GLU A 43 -7.05 14.05 -1.93
CA GLU A 43 -6.34 14.91 -0.98
C GLU A 43 -6.59 14.47 0.47
N HIS A 44 -7.85 14.22 0.85
CA HIS A 44 -8.17 13.77 2.21
C HIS A 44 -7.49 12.43 2.54
N VAL A 45 -7.54 11.48 1.61
CA VAL A 45 -6.82 10.20 1.73
C VAL A 45 -5.32 10.43 1.93
N PHE A 46 -4.72 11.29 1.11
CA PHE A 46 -3.30 11.58 1.18
C PHE A 46 -2.90 12.24 2.51
N ILE A 47 -3.69 13.21 3.01
CA ILE A 47 -3.43 13.89 4.29
C ILE A 47 -3.30 12.88 5.43
N GLU A 48 -4.23 11.92 5.52
CA GLU A 48 -4.21 10.87 6.56
C GLU A 48 -2.92 10.01 6.50
N ILE A 49 -2.38 9.78 5.30
CA ILE A 49 -1.25 8.89 5.05
C ILE A 49 0.09 9.64 5.01
N SER A 50 0.07 10.97 4.82
CA SER A 50 1.24 11.85 4.59
C SER A 50 2.38 11.66 5.60
N GLN A 51 2.09 11.28 6.84
CA GLN A 51 3.10 11.03 7.88
C GLN A 51 3.96 9.78 7.60
N LEU A 52 3.44 8.79 6.88
CA LEU A 52 4.25 7.66 6.41
C LEU A 52 5.22 8.11 5.32
N VAL A 53 4.80 9.02 4.44
CA VAL A 53 5.69 9.62 3.43
C VAL A 53 6.79 10.43 4.12
N GLN A 54 6.44 11.21 5.16
CA GLN A 54 7.42 11.94 5.97
C GLN A 54 8.43 11.00 6.63
N SER A 55 7.98 9.84 7.14
CA SER A 55 8.87 8.84 7.73
C SER A 55 9.95 8.36 6.75
N ALA A 56 9.64 8.27 5.45
CA ALA A 56 10.66 7.93 4.47
C ALA A 56 11.74 9.02 4.38
N LEU A 57 11.37 10.30 4.41
CA LEU A 57 12.32 11.41 4.44
C LEU A 57 13.20 11.40 5.70
N ASP A 58 12.64 10.94 6.83
CA ASP A 58 13.36 10.84 8.10
C ASP A 58 14.36 9.68 8.14
N GLY A 59 14.35 8.78 7.15
CA GLY A 59 15.27 7.65 7.03
C GLY A 59 14.67 6.29 7.38
N TYR A 60 13.34 6.13 7.29
CA TYR A 60 12.69 4.82 7.42
C TYR A 60 12.49 4.16 6.05
N LYS A 61 12.43 2.82 6.06
CA LYS A 61 11.82 2.05 4.97
C LYS A 61 10.31 2.11 5.13
N VAL A 62 9.61 2.50 4.07
CA VAL A 62 8.17 2.66 4.02
C VAL A 62 7.63 1.94 2.80
N CYS A 63 6.56 1.18 2.97
CA CYS A 63 5.86 0.48 1.90
C CYS A 63 4.38 0.77 1.95
N ILE A 64 3.82 1.28 0.86
CA ILE A 64 2.40 1.56 0.71
C ILE A 64 1.93 0.81 -0.54
N PHE A 65 0.99 -0.12 -0.39
CA PHE A 65 0.47 -0.88 -1.51
C PHE A 65 -1.05 -0.88 -1.56
N ALA A 66 -1.61 -0.70 -2.76
CA ALA A 66 -3.04 -0.80 -3.01
C ALA A 66 -3.43 -2.23 -3.39
N TYR A 67 -4.49 -2.75 -2.78
CA TYR A 67 -4.99 -4.12 -2.94
C TYR A 67 -6.50 -4.14 -3.15
N GLY A 68 -6.99 -5.07 -3.97
CA GLY A 68 -8.41 -5.29 -4.22
C GLY A 68 -8.67 -5.78 -5.64
N GLN A 69 -9.93 -6.08 -5.94
CA GLN A 69 -10.31 -6.58 -7.27
C GLN A 69 -10.00 -5.56 -8.38
N THR A 70 -9.93 -6.03 -9.62
CA THR A 70 -9.95 -5.14 -10.78
C THR A 70 -11.17 -4.21 -10.74
N GLY A 71 -10.93 -2.93 -11.04
CA GLY A 71 -11.98 -1.90 -11.07
C GLY A 71 -12.31 -1.28 -9.71
N SER A 72 -11.75 -1.75 -8.59
CA SER A 72 -12.06 -1.19 -7.26
C SER A 72 -11.37 0.14 -6.94
N GLY A 73 -10.49 0.64 -7.80
CA GLY A 73 -9.86 1.96 -7.64
C GLY A 73 -8.38 1.95 -7.25
N LYS A 74 -7.67 0.81 -7.23
CA LYS A 74 -6.22 0.76 -6.88
C LYS A 74 -5.35 1.79 -7.61
N THR A 75 -5.36 1.75 -8.95
CA THR A 75 -4.60 2.70 -9.77
C THR A 75 -5.11 4.14 -9.61
N TYR A 76 -6.41 4.34 -9.38
CA TYR A 76 -6.96 5.66 -9.07
C TYR A 76 -6.37 6.19 -7.77
N THR A 77 -6.37 5.41 -6.69
CA THR A 77 -5.73 5.80 -5.43
C THR A 77 -4.24 6.06 -5.59
N MET A 78 -3.50 5.16 -6.25
CA MET A 78 -2.04 5.25 -6.30
C MET A 78 -1.56 6.33 -7.26
N MET A 79 -2.09 6.39 -8.47
CA MET A 79 -1.67 7.35 -9.51
C MET A 79 -2.65 8.50 -9.65
N GLY A 80 -3.94 8.19 -9.67
CA GLY A 80 -5.00 9.16 -9.98
C GLY A 80 -4.86 9.72 -11.39
N ASN A 81 -5.30 10.96 -11.58
CA ASN A 81 -4.97 11.74 -12.77
C ASN A 81 -3.88 12.74 -12.41
N PRO A 82 -2.60 12.50 -12.79
CA PRO A 82 -1.49 13.36 -12.38
C PRO A 82 -1.52 14.75 -13.03
N GLU A 83 -2.32 14.95 -14.08
CA GLU A 83 -2.45 16.24 -14.78
C GLU A 83 -3.53 17.15 -14.15
N LEU A 84 -4.37 16.62 -13.27
CA LEU A 84 -5.41 17.38 -12.54
C LEU A 84 -5.09 17.40 -11.05
N ASP A 85 -4.91 18.58 -10.48
CA ASP A 85 -4.36 18.76 -9.13
C ASP A 85 -5.22 18.11 -8.02
N ASP A 86 -6.55 18.21 -8.16
CA ASP A 86 -7.55 17.60 -7.28
C ASP A 86 -7.59 16.07 -7.39
N GLN A 87 -7.18 15.51 -8.53
CA GLN A 87 -7.25 14.06 -8.81
C GLN A 87 -5.91 13.34 -8.71
N LYS A 88 -4.81 14.04 -8.39
CA LYS A 88 -3.51 13.42 -8.10
C LYS A 88 -3.65 12.36 -7.00
N GLY A 89 -3.16 11.15 -7.27
CA GLY A 89 -3.13 10.07 -6.29
C GLY A 89 -1.92 10.13 -5.34
N MET A 90 -1.70 9.03 -4.63
CA MET A 90 -0.62 8.90 -3.63
C MET A 90 0.77 9.15 -4.20
N ILE A 91 1.11 8.62 -5.37
CA ILE A 91 2.43 8.70 -6.00
C ILE A 91 2.84 10.14 -6.31
N PRO A 92 2.08 10.91 -7.11
CA PRO A 92 2.44 12.30 -7.38
C PRO A 92 2.49 13.16 -6.11
N ARG A 93 1.50 13.03 -5.21
CA ARG A 93 1.46 13.81 -3.96
C ARG A 93 2.61 13.47 -3.01
N SER A 94 2.99 12.19 -2.90
CA SER A 94 4.11 11.77 -2.05
C SER A 94 5.42 12.43 -2.50
N LEU A 95 5.64 12.51 -3.81
CA LEU A 95 6.82 13.17 -4.31
C LEU A 95 6.80 14.67 -4.05
N GLU A 96 5.68 15.33 -4.31
CA GLU A 96 5.52 16.76 -4.05
C GLU A 96 5.84 17.08 -2.59
N GLN A 97 5.30 16.30 -1.65
CA GLN A 97 5.60 16.43 -0.22
C GLN A 97 7.10 16.22 0.06
N ILE A 98 7.73 15.16 -0.45
CA ILE A 98 9.16 14.90 -0.25
C ILE A 98 10.02 16.05 -0.77
N PHE A 99 9.71 16.59 -1.95
CA PHE A 99 10.43 17.71 -2.53
C PHE A 99 10.23 19.01 -1.71
N GLN A 100 9.01 19.31 -1.30
CA GLN A 100 8.72 20.49 -0.48
C GLN A 100 9.42 20.39 0.89
N ALA A 101 9.31 19.25 1.56
CA ALA A 101 9.93 19.03 2.87
C ALA A 101 11.46 19.04 2.80
N SER A 102 12.05 18.41 1.79
CA SER A 102 13.52 18.45 1.59
C SER A 102 14.03 19.88 1.32
N GLN A 103 13.27 20.70 0.58
CA GLN A 103 13.61 22.11 0.36
C GLN A 103 13.53 22.94 1.64
N ALA A 104 12.48 22.74 2.45
CA ALA A 104 12.32 23.43 3.73
C ALA A 104 13.49 23.12 4.69
N LEU A 105 13.92 21.86 4.74
CA LEU A 105 15.02 21.40 5.59
C LEU A 105 16.41 21.88 5.13
N ASN A 106 16.56 22.44 3.92
CA ASN A 106 17.82 23.05 3.48
C ASN A 106 18.25 24.19 4.42
N SER A 107 17.29 24.97 4.91
CA SER A 107 17.52 26.04 5.89
C SER A 107 18.14 25.54 7.21
N GLN A 108 17.92 24.26 7.52
CA GLN A 108 18.43 23.57 8.72
C GLN A 108 19.73 22.79 8.45
N GLY A 109 20.35 23.00 7.28
CA GLY A 109 21.62 22.41 6.90
C GLY A 109 21.54 21.01 6.28
N TRP A 110 20.32 20.47 6.07
CA TRP A 110 20.13 19.22 5.35
C TRP A 110 20.30 19.41 3.84
N LYS A 111 20.84 18.40 3.16
CA LYS A 111 20.86 18.29 1.72
C LYS A 111 20.40 16.89 1.33
N TYR A 112 19.45 16.82 0.40
CA TYR A 112 18.88 15.56 -0.03
C TYR A 112 19.26 15.22 -1.48
N LYS A 113 19.56 13.95 -1.73
CA LYS A 113 19.61 13.33 -3.04
C LYS A 113 18.44 12.34 -3.13
N ILE A 114 17.62 12.48 -4.18
CA ILE A 114 16.45 11.62 -4.40
C ILE A 114 16.68 10.83 -5.69
N GLN A 115 16.46 9.52 -5.62
CA GLN A 115 16.56 8.62 -6.76
C GLN A 115 15.24 7.88 -6.95
N ALA A 116 14.82 7.70 -8.20
CA ALA A 116 13.60 6.98 -8.55
C ALA A 116 13.89 5.75 -9.42
N SER A 117 13.15 4.68 -9.18
CA SER A 117 13.04 3.53 -10.08
C SER A 117 11.59 3.12 -10.24
N MET A 118 11.20 2.63 -11.42
CA MET A 118 9.84 2.18 -11.70
C MET A 118 9.90 0.81 -12.38
N LEU A 119 9.25 -0.17 -11.77
CA LEU A 119 9.32 -1.57 -12.14
C LEU A 119 7.92 -2.13 -12.34
N GLU A 120 7.75 -2.93 -13.38
CA GLU A 120 6.56 -3.73 -13.63
C GLU A 120 6.87 -5.21 -13.38
N ILE A 121 5.98 -5.90 -12.68
CA ILE A 121 5.98 -7.36 -12.55
C ILE A 121 4.79 -7.89 -13.35
N TYR A 122 5.08 -8.57 -14.45
CA TYR A 122 4.09 -9.18 -15.32
C TYR A 122 4.51 -10.61 -15.65
N ASN A 123 3.61 -11.57 -15.43
CA ASN A 123 3.88 -12.99 -15.67
C ASN A 123 5.20 -13.49 -15.04
N GLU A 124 5.41 -13.20 -13.75
CA GLU A 124 6.64 -13.51 -12.99
C GLU A 124 7.94 -13.01 -13.65
N THR A 125 7.83 -11.99 -14.50
CA THR A 125 8.97 -11.33 -15.15
C THR A 125 9.04 -9.87 -14.75
N LEU A 126 10.26 -9.43 -14.45
CA LEU A 126 10.58 -8.05 -14.10
C LEU A 126 10.85 -7.23 -15.36
N ARG A 127 10.18 -6.08 -15.47
CA ARG A 127 10.36 -5.13 -16.57
C ARG A 127 10.63 -3.73 -16.05
N ASP A 128 11.77 -3.18 -16.42
CA ASP A 128 12.14 -1.81 -16.09
C ASP A 128 11.38 -0.79 -16.97
N LEU A 129 10.65 0.11 -16.32
CA LEU A 129 9.82 1.13 -16.96
C LEU A 129 10.60 2.42 -17.28
N LEU A 130 11.86 2.56 -16.88
CA LEU A 130 12.68 3.77 -17.07
C LEU A 130 13.84 3.61 -18.08
N VAL A 131 14.16 2.41 -18.58
CA VAL A 131 15.27 2.14 -19.53
C VAL A 131 15.38 3.15 -20.67
N MET A 132 16.40 4.00 -20.72
CA MET A 132 16.48 5.07 -21.74
C MET A 132 16.64 4.57 -23.18
N ASN A 133 17.25 3.39 -23.41
CA ASN A 133 17.68 2.97 -24.75
C ASN A 133 16.93 1.72 -25.25
N ARG A 134 16.16 1.87 -26.35
CA ARG A 134 15.48 0.74 -27.03
C ARG A 134 16.45 -0.18 -27.78
N MET A 135 17.65 0.28 -28.14
CA MET A 135 18.60 -0.52 -28.94
C MET A 135 19.24 -1.65 -28.12
N ALA A 136 19.43 -1.48 -26.81
CA ALA A 136 19.88 -2.56 -25.95
C ALA A 136 18.86 -3.72 -25.83
N ALA A 137 17.57 -3.45 -26.09
CA ALA A 137 16.52 -4.47 -26.07
C ALA A 137 16.36 -5.23 -27.41
N GLN A 138 16.94 -4.73 -28.51
CA GLN A 138 16.87 -5.34 -29.84
C GLN A 138 18.03 -6.31 -30.10
N ASP A 139 19.22 -6.06 -29.52
CA ASP A 139 20.40 -6.93 -29.69
C ASP A 139 20.43 -8.16 -28.76
N GLY A 140 19.31 -8.50 -28.10
CA GLY A 140 19.25 -9.61 -27.13
C GLY A 140 20.14 -9.43 -25.89
N THR A 141 20.80 -8.27 -25.73
CA THR A 141 21.75 -7.98 -24.66
C THR A 141 21.18 -7.09 -23.55
N SER A 142 19.87 -6.79 -23.55
CA SER A 142 19.25 -6.15 -22.38
C SER A 142 19.28 -7.18 -21.25
N SER A 143 20.20 -6.98 -20.32
CA SER A 143 20.37 -7.87 -19.18
C SER A 143 19.05 -7.90 -18.40
N LYS A 144 18.39 -9.06 -18.39
CA LYS A 144 17.07 -9.24 -17.76
C LYS A 144 17.14 -8.77 -16.30
N CYS A 145 16.15 -7.99 -15.87
CA CYS A 145 16.04 -7.61 -14.46
C CYS A 145 15.89 -8.88 -13.61
N SER A 146 16.70 -9.03 -12.57
CA SER A 146 16.63 -10.15 -11.65
C SER A 146 16.88 -9.71 -10.22
N ILE A 147 16.16 -10.33 -9.29
CA ILE A 147 16.27 -10.09 -7.84
C ILE A 147 17.53 -10.77 -7.34
N LYS A 148 18.40 -10.02 -6.66
CA LYS A 148 19.63 -10.49 -6.03
C LYS A 148 19.67 -10.01 -4.58
N HIS A 149 20.37 -10.75 -3.74
CA HIS A 149 20.75 -10.27 -2.41
C HIS A 149 22.13 -9.63 -2.50
N ASP A 150 22.33 -8.48 -1.87
CA ASP A 150 23.65 -7.92 -1.66
C ASP A 150 24.37 -8.61 -0.49
N ASP A 151 25.64 -8.25 -0.28
CA ASP A 151 26.49 -8.85 0.77
C ASP A 151 25.95 -8.61 2.19
N SER A 152 25.05 -7.64 2.35
CA SER A 152 24.35 -7.34 3.60
C SER A 152 23.00 -8.07 3.72
N GLY A 153 22.66 -8.91 2.75
CA GLY A 153 21.40 -9.65 2.66
C GLY A 153 20.22 -8.82 2.14
N ASN A 154 20.41 -7.55 1.78
CA ASN A 154 19.33 -6.71 1.27
C ASN A 154 19.01 -7.07 -0.17
N ILE A 155 17.73 -6.93 -0.52
CA ILE A 155 17.26 -7.21 -1.87
C ILE A 155 17.53 -6.04 -2.81
N GLN A 156 18.17 -6.35 -3.93
CA GLN A 156 18.42 -5.44 -5.04
C GLN A 156 17.96 -6.05 -6.36
N VAL A 157 17.38 -5.22 -7.23
CA VAL A 157 17.05 -5.63 -8.59
C VAL A 157 18.20 -5.24 -9.51
N SER A 158 18.92 -6.25 -10.01
CA SER A 158 19.98 -6.04 -10.99
C SER A 158 19.43 -5.49 -12.30
N ASN A 159 20.21 -4.63 -12.95
CA ASN A 159 19.86 -3.99 -14.23
C ASN A 159 18.61 -3.09 -14.20
N LEU A 160 18.13 -2.70 -13.02
CA LEU A 160 17.07 -1.72 -12.88
C LEU A 160 17.63 -0.30 -13.03
N THR A 161 17.05 0.47 -13.95
CA THR A 161 17.40 1.88 -14.16
C THR A 161 17.00 2.68 -12.92
N VAL A 162 17.98 3.35 -12.33
CA VAL A 162 17.81 4.29 -11.22
C VAL A 162 18.13 5.69 -11.72
N VAL A 163 17.20 6.63 -11.58
CA VAL A 163 17.33 7.99 -12.10
C VAL A 163 17.41 8.98 -10.94
N ASP A 164 18.43 9.84 -10.94
CA ASP A 164 18.51 10.97 -10.02
C ASP A 164 17.41 11.99 -10.36
N VAL A 165 16.52 12.26 -9.41
CA VAL A 165 15.39 13.19 -9.57
C VAL A 165 15.76 14.52 -8.92
N THR A 166 15.85 15.57 -9.72
CA THR A 166 16.25 16.93 -9.28
C THR A 166 15.09 17.92 -9.27
N SER A 167 13.94 17.57 -9.86
CA SER A 167 12.74 18.41 -9.86
C SER A 167 11.46 17.59 -9.98
N ILE A 168 10.35 18.17 -9.52
CA ILE A 168 8.99 17.61 -9.68
C ILE A 168 8.68 17.39 -11.17
N SER A 169 9.01 18.36 -12.02
CA SER A 169 8.80 18.27 -13.48
C SER A 169 9.51 17.07 -14.12
N GLN A 170 10.74 16.77 -13.69
CA GLN A 170 11.48 15.60 -14.15
C GLN A 170 10.75 14.31 -13.77
N PHE A 171 10.24 14.22 -12.55
CA PHE A 171 9.50 13.02 -12.14
C PHE A 171 8.16 12.87 -12.86
N SER A 172 7.42 13.96 -13.09
CA SER A 172 6.19 13.90 -13.88
C SER A 172 6.48 13.39 -15.30
N LEU A 173 7.63 13.71 -15.89
CA LEU A 173 8.09 13.10 -17.14
C LEU A 173 8.39 11.60 -17.00
N LEU A 174 9.05 11.18 -15.92
CA LEU A 174 9.31 9.76 -15.64
C LEU A 174 7.99 8.98 -15.44
N LEU A 175 7.00 9.52 -14.73
CA LEU A 175 5.69 8.90 -14.56
C LEU A 175 4.98 8.74 -15.90
N ARG A 176 4.99 9.77 -16.75
CA ARG A 176 4.42 9.71 -18.11
C ARG A 176 5.13 8.68 -18.98
N GLN A 177 6.46 8.61 -18.90
CA GLN A 177 7.25 7.62 -19.61
C GLN A 177 6.91 6.20 -19.15
N ALA A 178 6.85 5.97 -17.84
CA ALA A 178 6.52 4.67 -17.26
C ALA A 178 5.09 4.25 -17.64
N ALA A 179 4.12 5.17 -17.55
CA ALA A 179 2.74 4.93 -18.01
C ALA A 179 2.68 4.58 -19.50
N ARG A 180 3.45 5.27 -20.34
CA ARG A 180 3.57 4.95 -21.77
C ARG A 180 4.20 3.58 -22.00
N ARG A 181 5.17 3.15 -21.22
CA ARG A 181 5.81 1.83 -21.40
C ARG A 181 4.96 0.69 -20.90
N ARG A 182 4.33 0.87 -19.74
CA ARG A 182 3.24 0.02 -19.25
C ARG A 182 2.13 -0.07 -20.30
N SER A 183 1.91 0.99 -21.09
CA SER A 183 0.98 0.94 -22.22
C SER A 183 1.50 0.30 -23.49
N VAL A 184 2.77 0.37 -23.85
CA VAL A 184 3.21 -0.14 -25.17
C VAL A 184 3.29 -1.68 -25.21
N GLY A 185 3.16 -2.36 -24.06
CA GLY A 185 2.85 -3.80 -24.01
C GLY A 185 1.48 -4.18 -24.64
N ARG A 186 0.64 -3.18 -24.94
CA ARG A 186 -0.75 -3.31 -25.44
C ARG A 186 -0.95 -4.03 -26.78
N THR A 187 0.08 -4.41 -27.53
CA THR A 187 -0.07 -4.79 -28.96
C THR A 187 -0.60 -6.21 -29.24
N HIS A 188 -1.32 -6.89 -28.32
CA HIS A 188 -2.20 -7.97 -28.82
C HIS A 188 -3.54 -8.24 -28.10
N MET A 189 -3.75 -8.06 -26.78
CA MET A 189 -5.08 -8.27 -26.17
C MET A 189 -5.25 -7.60 -24.78
N ASN A 190 -6.10 -6.56 -24.68
CA ASN A 190 -6.76 -5.95 -23.50
C ASN A 190 -5.99 -5.57 -22.20
N GLU A 191 -6.18 -4.31 -21.75
CA GLU A 191 -6.24 -3.81 -20.35
C GLU A 191 -5.21 -4.33 -19.31
N GLU A 192 -3.93 -4.16 -19.63
CA GLU A 192 -2.73 -4.65 -18.91
C GLU A 192 -2.54 -4.08 -17.48
N SER A 193 -3.04 -2.87 -17.16
CA SER A 193 -2.88 -2.30 -15.80
C SER A 193 -3.59 -3.10 -14.71
N ARG A 194 -4.55 -3.95 -15.09
CA ARG A 194 -5.31 -4.81 -14.18
C ARG A 194 -4.56 -6.11 -13.83
N ARG A 195 -3.45 -6.37 -14.53
CA ARG A 195 -2.82 -7.69 -14.67
C ARG A 195 -1.31 -7.70 -14.44
N SER A 196 -0.72 -6.53 -14.22
CA SER A 196 0.65 -6.37 -13.77
C SER A 196 0.72 -5.58 -12.47
N HIS A 197 1.70 -5.90 -11.63
CA HIS A 197 2.01 -5.10 -10.45
C HIS A 197 2.99 -4.00 -10.85
N CYS A 198 2.78 -2.79 -10.35
CA CYS A 198 3.71 -1.69 -10.55
C CYS A 198 4.31 -1.24 -9.22
N VAL A 199 5.62 -1.12 -9.20
CA VAL A 199 6.41 -0.73 -8.03
C VAL A 199 7.16 0.54 -8.36
N TYR A 200 6.84 1.60 -7.63
CA TYR A 200 7.52 2.88 -7.69
C TYR A 200 8.36 3.01 -6.43
N THR A 201 9.68 3.10 -6.58
CA THR A 201 10.59 3.22 -5.45
C THR A 201 11.29 4.57 -5.49
N LEU A 202 11.23 5.30 -4.38
CA LEU A 202 12.04 6.48 -4.12
C LEU A 202 13.09 6.13 -3.07
N ARG A 203 14.37 6.35 -3.39
CA ARG A 203 15.48 6.28 -2.43
C ARG A 203 15.89 7.70 -2.08
N ILE A 204 15.95 7.98 -0.79
CA ILE A 204 16.10 9.34 -0.25
C ILE A 204 17.35 9.34 0.63
N PHE A 205 18.38 10.07 0.19
CA PHE A 205 19.63 10.18 0.92
C PHE A 205 19.74 11.60 1.46
N GLY A 206 19.71 11.76 2.79
CA GLY A 206 19.84 13.05 3.44
C GLY A 206 21.17 13.18 4.17
N VAL A 207 21.83 14.33 4.06
CA VAL A 207 23.06 14.64 4.78
C VAL A 207 22.93 16.01 5.43
N ASN A 208 23.17 16.10 6.73
CA ASN A 208 23.30 17.36 7.46
C ASN A 208 24.77 17.63 7.78
N LYS A 209 25.34 18.67 7.17
CA LYS A 209 26.75 19.01 7.35
C LYS A 209 27.06 19.55 8.74
N GLY A 210 26.11 20.24 9.38
CA GLY A 210 26.32 20.83 10.71
C GLY A 210 26.38 19.77 11.81
N THR A 211 25.55 18.74 11.71
CA THR A 211 25.48 17.65 12.70
C THR A 211 26.25 16.40 12.30
N ALA A 212 26.83 16.38 11.08
CA ALA A 212 27.42 15.20 10.46
C ALA A 212 26.46 14.00 10.36
N GLN A 213 25.14 14.21 10.44
CA GLN A 213 24.16 13.14 10.33
C GLN A 213 23.89 12.79 8.87
N GLN A 214 23.74 11.50 8.61
CA GLN A 214 23.28 10.97 7.34
C GLN A 214 22.05 10.09 7.57
N VAL A 215 21.07 10.17 6.68
CA VAL A 215 19.85 9.35 6.72
C VAL A 215 19.62 8.70 5.36
N HIS A 216 19.14 7.47 5.37
CA HIS A 216 18.76 6.73 4.17
C HIS A 216 17.33 6.21 4.29
N GLY A 217 16.45 6.78 3.47
CA GLY A 217 15.04 6.44 3.42
C GLY A 217 14.68 5.71 2.14
N VAL A 218 13.68 4.84 2.21
CA VAL A 218 13.11 4.17 1.04
C VAL A 218 11.60 4.24 1.11
N LEU A 219 10.97 4.79 0.07
CA LEU A 219 9.52 4.77 -0.08
C LEU A 219 9.15 3.89 -1.28
N ASN A 220 8.45 2.79 -1.01
CA ASN A 220 7.86 1.91 -2.01
C ASN A 220 6.36 2.21 -2.12
N LEU A 221 5.90 2.60 -3.30
CA LEU A 221 4.50 2.86 -3.63
C LEU A 221 4.07 1.85 -4.69
N ILE A 222 3.09 1.01 -4.37
CA ILE A 222 2.83 -0.20 -5.15
C ILE A 222 1.35 -0.28 -5.56
N ASP A 223 1.13 -0.43 -6.86
CA ASP A 223 -0.18 -0.68 -7.47
C ASP A 223 -0.25 -2.17 -7.87
N LEU A 224 -0.91 -2.99 -7.06
CA LEU A 224 -1.00 -4.43 -7.31
C LEU A 224 -1.99 -4.73 -8.44
N ALA A 225 -1.82 -5.89 -9.07
CA ALA A 225 -2.81 -6.47 -9.97
C ALA A 225 -4.13 -6.78 -9.24
N GLY A 226 -5.21 -7.00 -10.00
CA GLY A 226 -6.52 -7.33 -9.43
C GLY A 226 -6.54 -8.68 -8.71
N SER A 227 -7.17 -8.73 -7.53
CA SER A 227 -7.29 -9.92 -6.68
C SER A 227 -8.40 -10.90 -7.07
N GLN A 228 -9.08 -10.69 -8.19
CA GLN A 228 -10.25 -11.49 -8.56
C GLN A 228 -9.93 -12.97 -8.85
N CYS A 229 -10.85 -13.84 -8.46
CA CYS A 229 -10.73 -15.29 -8.61
C CYS A 229 -10.85 -15.79 -10.06
N LEU A 230 -10.02 -16.80 -10.41
CA LEU A 230 -9.98 -17.47 -11.73
C LEU A 230 -11.35 -17.98 -12.21
N ASN A 231 -12.20 -18.44 -11.28
CA ASN A 231 -13.49 -19.08 -11.59
C ASN A 231 -14.47 -18.16 -12.34
N LYS A 232 -14.30 -16.84 -12.25
CA LYS A 232 -15.10 -15.86 -13.01
C LYS A 232 -14.50 -15.51 -14.37
N SER A 233 -13.23 -15.88 -14.60
CA SER A 233 -12.56 -15.61 -15.86
C SER A 233 -12.89 -16.72 -16.87
N ARG A 234 -13.59 -16.37 -17.96
CA ARG A 234 -13.75 -17.25 -19.14
C ARG A 234 -12.48 -17.23 -20.01
N ALA A 235 -11.31 -17.10 -19.40
CA ALA A 235 -10.05 -16.92 -20.10
C ALA A 235 -9.55 -18.27 -20.65
N THR A 236 -9.10 -18.29 -21.90
CA THR A 236 -8.54 -19.47 -22.56
C THR A 236 -7.14 -19.14 -23.13
N GLY A 237 -6.31 -20.18 -23.36
CA GLY A 237 -4.99 -20.02 -23.97
C GLY A 237 -4.00 -19.21 -23.13
N GLU A 238 -3.25 -18.30 -23.75
CA GLU A 238 -2.25 -17.46 -23.07
C GLU A 238 -2.85 -16.59 -21.95
N ARG A 239 -4.12 -16.20 -22.11
CA ARG A 239 -4.86 -15.41 -21.12
C ARG A 239 -5.12 -16.19 -19.83
N LEU A 240 -5.21 -17.52 -19.90
CA LEU A 240 -5.31 -18.37 -18.72
C LEU A 240 -3.98 -18.39 -17.97
N LYS A 241 -2.86 -18.61 -18.66
CA LYS A 241 -1.51 -18.59 -18.07
C LYS A 241 -1.19 -17.26 -17.37
N GLU A 242 -1.56 -16.15 -18.00
CA GLU A 242 -1.44 -14.83 -17.41
C GLU A 242 -2.28 -14.69 -16.13
N THR A 243 -3.53 -15.17 -16.15
CA THR A 243 -4.41 -15.12 -14.97
C THR A 243 -3.91 -16.04 -13.86
N GLU A 244 -3.33 -17.19 -14.19
CA GLU A 244 -2.65 -18.09 -13.25
C GLU A 244 -1.43 -17.43 -12.59
N ALA A 245 -0.60 -16.72 -13.36
CA ALA A 245 0.57 -16.02 -12.82
C ALA A 245 0.17 -14.90 -11.85
N ILE A 246 -0.83 -14.09 -12.19
CA ILE A 246 -1.35 -13.05 -11.29
C ILE A 246 -1.86 -13.67 -9.99
N ASN A 247 -2.67 -14.71 -10.08
CA ASN A 247 -3.20 -15.39 -8.91
C ASN A 247 -2.10 -16.07 -8.09
N THR A 248 -1.04 -16.55 -8.73
CA THR A 248 0.13 -17.10 -8.05
C THR A 248 0.82 -16.01 -7.22
N SER A 249 1.12 -14.85 -7.80
CA SER A 249 1.77 -13.75 -7.08
C SER A 249 0.95 -13.25 -5.87
N LEU A 250 -0.37 -13.09 -6.02
CA LEU A 250 -1.24 -12.63 -4.94
C LEU A 250 -1.53 -13.72 -3.89
N SER A 251 -1.62 -14.98 -4.31
CA SER A 251 -1.73 -16.11 -3.37
C SER A 251 -0.45 -16.30 -2.57
N SER A 252 0.71 -16.14 -3.19
CA SER A 252 2.00 -16.12 -2.51
C SER A 252 2.09 -14.97 -1.52
N LEU A 253 1.62 -13.77 -1.87
CA LEU A 253 1.55 -12.63 -0.94
C LEU A 253 0.68 -12.96 0.28
N ASN A 254 -0.51 -13.55 0.06
CA ASN A 254 -1.39 -13.99 1.14
C ASN A 254 -0.73 -15.06 2.01
N ALA A 255 -0.01 -16.01 1.41
CA ALA A 255 0.71 -17.04 2.15
C ALA A 255 1.81 -16.45 3.03
N VAL A 256 2.59 -15.50 2.50
CA VAL A 256 3.61 -14.74 3.25
C VAL A 256 2.98 -14.03 4.45
N ILE A 257 1.90 -13.27 4.23
CA ILE A 257 1.22 -12.54 5.30
C ILE A 257 0.71 -13.50 6.38
N LEU A 258 0.12 -14.63 5.99
CA LEU A 258 -0.36 -15.66 6.91
C LEU A 258 0.78 -16.30 7.71
N SER A 259 1.90 -16.63 7.08
CA SER A 259 3.07 -17.17 7.76
C SER A 259 3.65 -16.18 8.78
N ILE A 260 3.67 -14.89 8.44
CA ILE A 260 4.07 -13.82 9.37
C ILE A 260 3.08 -13.72 10.54
N ALA A 261 1.77 -13.70 10.26
CA ALA A 261 0.72 -13.65 11.29
C ALA A 261 0.85 -14.78 12.31
N ARG A 262 1.18 -15.98 11.81
CA ARG A 262 1.34 -17.20 12.60
C ARG A 262 2.70 -17.34 13.27
N LYS A 263 3.62 -16.38 13.04
CA LYS A 263 4.99 -16.40 13.54
C LYS A 263 5.71 -17.71 13.13
N GLU A 264 5.46 -18.16 11.90
CA GLU A 264 6.09 -19.36 11.34
C GLU A 264 7.61 -19.13 11.18
N LYS A 265 8.41 -20.17 11.42
CA LYS A 265 9.88 -20.08 11.30
C LYS A 265 10.36 -19.78 9.87
N HIS A 266 9.61 -20.24 8.88
CA HIS A 266 9.93 -20.07 7.47
C HIS A 266 8.80 -19.31 6.79
N VAL A 267 9.12 -18.14 6.24
CA VAL A 267 8.17 -17.32 5.47
C VAL A 267 8.48 -17.48 3.97
N PRO A 268 7.51 -17.85 3.13
CA PRO A 268 7.74 -18.26 1.74
C PRO A 268 7.90 -17.07 0.76
N PHE A 269 8.80 -16.14 1.05
CA PHE A 269 9.04 -14.95 0.20
C PHE A 269 9.45 -15.32 -1.23
N ARG A 270 10.12 -16.45 -1.43
CA ARG A 270 10.63 -16.89 -2.74
C ARG A 270 9.57 -17.48 -3.68
N ASN A 271 8.32 -17.62 -3.24
CA ASN A 271 7.26 -18.23 -4.05
C ASN A 271 6.77 -17.37 -5.23
N SER A 272 7.13 -16.09 -5.27
CA SER A 272 6.87 -15.21 -6.41
C SER A 272 7.88 -14.06 -6.47
N MET A 273 8.02 -13.44 -7.64
CA MET A 273 8.80 -12.21 -7.82
C MET A 273 8.26 -11.07 -6.96
N LEU A 274 6.93 -10.97 -6.82
CA LEU A 274 6.30 -9.96 -5.99
C LEU A 274 6.70 -10.11 -4.53
N THR A 275 6.52 -11.31 -3.96
CA THR A 275 6.86 -11.56 -2.55
C THR A 275 8.36 -11.48 -2.29
N SER A 276 9.19 -11.88 -3.26
CA SER A 276 10.64 -11.75 -3.17
C SER A 276 11.05 -10.28 -3.15
N LEU A 277 10.38 -9.42 -3.93
CA LEU A 277 10.63 -7.99 -3.92
C LEU A 277 10.11 -7.30 -2.64
N LEU A 278 9.00 -7.78 -2.10
CA LEU A 278 8.36 -7.24 -0.90
C LEU A 278 8.95 -7.77 0.41
N GLU A 279 9.88 -8.72 0.37
CA GLU A 279 10.50 -9.29 1.56
C GLU A 279 11.07 -8.22 2.52
N PRO A 280 11.77 -7.15 2.08
CA PRO A 280 12.23 -6.11 2.99
C PRO A 280 11.06 -5.28 3.57
N CYS A 281 9.94 -5.20 2.85
CA CYS A 281 8.77 -4.43 3.30
C CYS A 281 7.96 -5.18 4.36
N LEU A 282 7.89 -6.52 4.25
CA LEU A 282 7.08 -7.37 5.11
C LEU A 282 7.91 -8.12 6.16
N GLY A 283 9.24 -8.14 6.01
CA GLY A 283 10.20 -8.89 6.82
C GLY A 283 10.62 -8.23 8.14
N GLY A 284 10.09 -7.04 8.47
CA GLY A 284 10.11 -6.54 9.85
C GLY A 284 10.92 -5.29 10.15
N ASP A 285 11.54 -4.62 9.19
CA ASP A 285 12.25 -3.34 9.43
C ASP A 285 11.62 -2.13 8.70
N SER A 286 10.43 -2.32 8.12
CA SER A 286 9.70 -1.33 7.32
C SER A 286 8.36 -0.94 7.95
N LYS A 287 7.97 0.33 7.78
CA LYS A 287 6.60 0.79 8.02
C LYS A 287 5.74 0.43 6.83
N THR A 288 4.75 -0.43 7.01
CA THR A 288 3.96 -0.96 5.88
C THR A 288 2.47 -0.64 6.04
N LEU A 289 1.88 -0.08 4.98
CA LEU A 289 0.46 0.27 4.87
C LEU A 289 -0.14 -0.45 3.66
N MET A 290 -1.23 -1.19 3.92
CA MET A 290 -2.11 -1.72 2.88
C MET A 290 -3.30 -0.78 2.71
N ILE A 291 -3.55 -0.36 1.47
CA ILE A 291 -4.76 0.35 1.10
C ILE A 291 -5.70 -0.63 0.42
N LEU A 292 -6.82 -0.94 1.07
CA LEU A 292 -7.84 -1.84 0.55
C LEU A 292 -8.87 -1.05 -0.28
N ASN A 293 -8.98 -1.38 -1.56
CA ASN A 293 -9.94 -0.82 -2.50
C ASN A 293 -11.09 -1.80 -2.73
N LEU A 294 -12.32 -1.37 -2.49
CA LEU A 294 -13.52 -2.20 -2.62
C LEU A 294 -14.47 -1.64 -3.68
N SER A 295 -15.23 -2.54 -4.31
CA SER A 295 -16.32 -2.15 -5.20
C SER A 295 -17.65 -2.23 -4.44
N PRO A 296 -18.47 -1.17 -4.43
CA PRO A 296 -19.78 -1.17 -3.79
C PRO A 296 -20.85 -1.90 -4.62
N GLU A 297 -20.51 -2.33 -5.84
CA GLU A 297 -21.46 -3.00 -6.71
C GLU A 297 -21.85 -4.38 -6.18
N VAL A 298 -23.14 -4.71 -6.26
CA VAL A 298 -23.68 -6.01 -5.84
C VAL A 298 -23.00 -7.16 -6.58
N SER A 299 -22.68 -6.97 -7.86
CA SER A 299 -21.92 -7.91 -8.72
C SER A 299 -20.54 -8.26 -8.16
N SER A 300 -19.96 -7.35 -7.37
CA SER A 300 -18.61 -7.41 -6.81
C SER A 300 -18.58 -7.84 -5.34
N THR A 301 -19.74 -8.19 -4.77
CA THR A 301 -19.91 -8.57 -3.36
C THR A 301 -18.90 -9.63 -2.92
N GLU A 302 -18.85 -10.77 -3.60
CA GLU A 302 -18.01 -11.89 -3.18
C GLU A 302 -16.51 -11.56 -3.19
N GLU A 303 -16.07 -10.81 -4.20
CA GLU A 303 -14.67 -10.39 -4.34
C GLU A 303 -14.30 -9.33 -3.30
N SER A 304 -15.22 -8.41 -3.00
CA SER A 304 -15.05 -7.43 -1.92
C SER A 304 -14.99 -8.12 -0.56
N LEU A 305 -15.83 -9.13 -0.32
CA LEU A 305 -15.83 -9.93 0.90
C LEU A 305 -14.54 -10.77 1.04
N CYS A 306 -14.03 -11.31 -0.06
CA CYS A 306 -12.73 -11.98 -0.11
C CYS A 306 -11.59 -11.01 0.26
N SER A 307 -11.59 -9.82 -0.35
CA SER A 307 -10.58 -8.79 -0.11
C SER A 307 -10.61 -8.27 1.34
N LEU A 308 -11.80 -8.10 1.91
CA LEU A 308 -12.01 -7.77 3.33
C LEU A 308 -11.45 -8.85 4.28
N ARG A 309 -11.67 -10.14 3.97
CA ARG A 309 -11.11 -11.25 4.77
C ARG A 309 -9.59 -11.29 4.72
N VAL A 310 -8.99 -10.98 3.57
CA VAL A 310 -7.53 -10.86 3.43
C VAL A 310 -7.02 -9.68 4.27
N ALA A 311 -7.62 -8.51 4.13
CA ALA A 311 -7.23 -7.31 4.88
C ALA A 311 -7.37 -7.50 6.40
N ALA A 312 -8.43 -8.16 6.86
CA ALA A 312 -8.62 -8.48 8.27
C ALA A 312 -7.48 -9.36 8.83
N ARG A 313 -6.95 -10.28 8.03
CA ARG A 313 -5.78 -11.10 8.38
C ARG A 313 -4.51 -10.25 8.40
N VAL A 314 -4.31 -9.38 7.40
CA VAL A 314 -3.17 -8.45 7.36
C VAL A 314 -3.15 -7.57 8.62
N ASN A 315 -4.32 -7.07 9.03
CA ASN A 315 -4.45 -6.21 10.20
C ASN A 315 -4.08 -6.93 11.51
N SER A 316 -4.22 -8.25 11.56
CA SER A 316 -3.79 -9.06 12.70
C SER A 316 -2.30 -9.39 12.70
N CYS A 317 -1.55 -9.01 11.66
CA CYS A 317 -0.12 -9.28 11.55
C CYS A 317 0.71 -8.19 12.26
N GLU A 318 1.50 -8.61 13.25
CA GLU A 318 2.57 -7.77 13.81
C GLU A 318 3.82 -7.91 12.95
N ILE A 319 4.10 -6.90 12.13
CA ILE A 319 5.39 -6.77 11.45
C ILE A 319 6.40 -6.21 12.46
N GLY A 320 7.68 -6.61 12.33
CA GLY A 320 8.76 -6.18 13.24
C GLY A 320 8.91 -4.66 13.40
N ILE A 321 9.79 -4.26 14.32
CA ILE A 321 9.98 -2.85 14.68
C ILE A 321 10.71 -2.11 13.53
N PRO A 322 10.09 -1.07 12.94
CA PRO A 322 10.72 -0.29 11.88
C PRO A 322 12.03 0.34 12.34
N ARG A 323 13.08 0.19 11.53
CA ARG A 323 14.40 0.74 11.84
C ARG A 323 14.67 1.98 11.00
N ARG A 324 15.22 3.00 11.65
CA ARG A 324 15.71 4.21 11.00
C ARG A 324 17.15 3.99 10.58
N GLU A 325 17.46 4.18 9.30
CA GLU A 325 18.81 4.04 8.80
C GLU A 325 19.54 5.39 8.89
N THR A 326 20.36 5.54 9.94
CA THR A 326 21.15 6.74 10.19
C THR A 326 22.62 6.40 10.40
N GLN A 327 23.51 7.22 9.86
CA GLN A 327 24.95 7.14 10.12
C GLN A 327 25.46 8.50 10.61
N LEU A 328 26.42 8.47 11.54
CA LEU A 328 27.18 9.67 11.92
C LEU A 328 28.45 9.69 11.06
N GLY A 329 28.60 10.70 10.21
CA GLY A 329 29.80 10.88 9.39
C GLY A 329 31.03 11.09 10.29
N SER A 330 32.14 10.44 9.94
CA SER A 330 33.44 10.73 10.56
C SER A 330 33.79 12.20 10.29
N LYS A 331 33.99 12.98 11.35
CA LYS A 331 34.64 14.29 11.22
C LYS A 331 36.10 14.03 10.88
N ASP A 332 36.47 14.19 9.62
CA ASP A 332 37.88 14.30 9.25
C ASP A 332 38.39 15.66 9.76
N GLY A 333 39.17 15.63 10.84
CA GLY A 333 39.82 16.80 11.42
C GLY A 333 40.19 16.58 12.90
N ASP A 334 41.49 16.51 13.16
CA ASP A 334 42.16 16.33 14.45
C ASP A 334 41.43 16.91 15.69
N GLY A 335 41.34 16.08 16.73
CA GLY A 335 40.97 16.53 18.08
C GLY A 335 40.17 15.48 18.84
N GLN A 336 40.83 14.79 19.77
CA GLN A 336 40.21 13.92 20.77
C GLN A 336 38.98 14.59 21.39
N CYS A 337 37.82 13.93 21.29
CA CYS A 337 36.78 14.08 22.31
C CYS A 337 36.04 12.76 22.52
N SER A 338 35.94 12.43 23.80
CA SER A 338 35.64 11.15 24.40
C SER A 338 34.29 10.55 23.97
N ASN A 339 34.32 9.24 23.77
CA ASN A 339 33.14 8.38 23.73
C ASN A 339 32.35 8.51 25.04
N ASN A 340 31.24 9.22 25.00
CA ASN A 340 30.01 8.97 25.77
C ASN A 340 29.03 10.12 25.51
N ILE A 341 28.19 9.98 24.48
CA ILE A 341 26.89 10.66 24.48
C ILE A 341 25.83 9.59 24.29
N MET A 342 25.00 9.52 25.30
CA MET A 342 24.02 8.51 25.64
C MET A 342 22.87 8.51 24.60
N LEU A 343 22.47 7.33 24.14
CA LEU A 343 21.32 7.09 23.26
C LEU A 343 19.95 7.57 23.82
N SER A 344 19.92 8.20 24.99
CA SER A 344 18.72 8.70 25.66
C SER A 344 18.33 10.14 25.28
N GLU A 345 19.20 10.93 24.64
CA GLU A 345 18.93 12.35 24.35
C GLU A 345 18.30 12.61 22.96
N LEU A 346 18.22 11.60 22.08
CA LEU A 346 17.60 11.72 20.75
C LEU A 346 16.06 11.74 20.78
N SER A 347 15.44 11.55 21.94
CA SER A 347 13.98 11.60 22.12
C SER A 347 13.42 13.03 22.29
N GLN A 348 14.26 14.07 22.39
CA GLN A 348 13.82 15.44 22.71
C GLN A 348 13.76 16.41 21.53
N ALA A 349 14.09 16.00 20.29
CA ALA A 349 14.23 16.93 19.17
C ALA A 349 12.98 17.12 18.28
N PHE A 350 11.84 16.45 18.55
CA PHE A 350 10.62 16.65 17.77
C PHE A 350 9.38 16.66 18.69
N PRO A 351 8.94 17.83 19.19
CA PRO A 351 7.66 17.92 19.86
C PRO A 351 6.54 17.70 18.82
N GLU A 352 5.60 16.85 19.19
CA GLU A 352 4.31 16.64 18.53
C GLU A 352 3.66 17.97 18.16
N GLN A 353 3.70 18.36 16.88
CA GLN A 353 2.86 19.46 16.39
C GLN A 353 1.65 18.88 15.67
N VAL A 354 0.64 18.62 16.49
CA VAL A 354 -0.76 18.56 16.10
C VAL A 354 -1.13 19.89 15.44
N ILE A 355 -1.42 19.88 14.15
CA ILE A 355 -2.08 21.01 13.48
C ILE A 355 -3.39 20.48 12.89
N ALA A 356 -4.47 20.77 13.60
CA ALA A 356 -5.83 20.51 13.19
C ALA A 356 -6.29 21.57 12.17
N PHE A 357 -6.92 21.14 11.07
CA PHE A 357 -7.72 22.02 10.24
C PHE A 357 -9.10 21.42 10.01
N ARG A 358 -10.10 22.27 10.18
CA ARG A 358 -11.54 22.02 10.07
C ARG A 358 -12.02 22.77 8.83
N PHE A 359 -12.59 22.10 7.83
CA PHE A 359 -13.34 22.76 6.76
C PHE A 359 -14.56 21.95 6.31
N GLU A 360 -15.66 22.68 6.12
CA GLU A 360 -17.02 22.26 5.80
C GLU A 360 -17.19 21.82 4.33
N PRO A 361 -18.25 21.04 4.00
CA PRO A 361 -18.32 20.29 2.75
C PRO A 361 -19.06 21.05 1.63
N LEU A 362 -18.62 20.87 0.38
CA LEU A 362 -19.40 21.20 -0.82
C LEU A 362 -19.22 20.14 -1.93
N ILE A 363 -20.23 19.26 -2.00
CA ILE A 363 -20.98 18.69 -3.14
C ILE A 363 -20.27 18.13 -4.42
N SER A 364 -20.48 16.81 -4.58
CA SER A 364 -20.71 15.92 -5.76
C SER A 364 -19.68 15.68 -6.89
N ALA A 365 -19.16 14.44 -6.99
CA ALA A 365 -19.29 13.44 -8.08
C ALA A 365 -18.21 12.32 -7.94
N PRO A 366 -18.17 11.25 -8.76
CA PRO A 366 -18.58 9.87 -8.47
C PRO A 366 -17.50 8.88 -7.93
N LYS A 367 -17.95 8.08 -6.94
CA LYS A 367 -17.83 6.62 -6.71
C LYS A 367 -16.48 5.89 -6.81
N TYR A 368 -15.68 5.88 -5.72
CA TYR A 368 -14.85 4.73 -5.28
C TYR A 368 -14.68 4.75 -3.75
N CYS A 369 -14.73 3.60 -3.07
CA CYS A 369 -14.56 3.48 -1.61
C CYS A 369 -13.14 2.98 -1.28
N LEU A 370 -12.45 3.67 -0.38
CA LEU A 370 -11.06 3.42 -0.02
C LEU A 370 -10.96 3.10 1.48
N CYS A 371 -10.15 2.12 1.88
CA CYS A 371 -9.88 1.83 3.28
C CYS A 371 -8.36 1.82 3.50
N CYS A 372 -7.85 2.60 4.46
CA CYS A 372 -6.41 2.62 4.77
C CYS A 372 -6.13 2.13 6.18
N ILE A 373 -4.99 1.46 6.32
CA ILE A 373 -4.52 0.77 7.52
C ILE A 373 -3.36 1.58 8.14
N LYS A 374 -3.53 2.09 9.35
CA LYS A 374 -2.46 2.72 10.14
C LYS A 374 -2.21 1.87 11.37
N VAL A 375 -1.03 1.28 11.43
CA VAL A 375 -0.56 0.59 12.64
C VAL A 375 -0.39 1.62 13.78
N GLN A 376 -1.18 1.43 14.84
CA GLN A 376 -1.25 2.10 16.17
C GLN A 376 -2.46 3.06 16.42
N PRO A 377 -3.07 3.01 17.64
CA PRO A 377 -4.52 3.09 17.93
C PRO A 377 -5.11 4.52 17.96
N PRO A 378 -6.46 4.75 17.97
CA PRO A 378 -7.58 3.82 18.25
C PRO A 378 -8.62 3.59 17.11
N THR A 379 -9.54 2.64 17.41
CA THR A 379 -10.32 1.73 16.53
C THR A 379 -11.69 2.23 16.03
N LEU A 380 -12.10 1.85 14.80
CA LEU A 380 -13.45 2.04 14.22
C LEU A 380 -14.10 0.71 13.77
N VAL A 381 -15.42 0.53 13.99
CA VAL A 381 -16.18 -0.70 13.68
C VAL A 381 -17.05 -0.50 12.43
N LEU A 382 -16.96 -1.42 11.46
CA LEU A 382 -17.87 -1.47 10.30
C LEU A 382 -18.94 -2.54 10.45
N SER A 383 -20.15 -2.23 9.99
CA SER A 383 -21.19 -3.23 9.70
C SER A 383 -21.54 -3.16 8.21
N ALA A 384 -21.56 -4.32 7.54
CA ALA A 384 -22.05 -4.45 6.17
C ALA A 384 -23.37 -5.22 6.19
N SER A 385 -24.45 -4.59 5.72
CA SER A 385 -25.79 -5.19 5.64
C SER A 385 -26.29 -5.23 4.19
N PHE A 386 -26.92 -6.35 3.80
CA PHE A 386 -27.45 -6.58 2.45
C PHE A 386 -28.94 -6.29 2.40
N TRP A 387 -29.35 -5.33 1.58
CA TRP A 387 -30.76 -5.07 1.24
C TRP A 387 -31.09 -5.66 -0.13
N PRO A 388 -32.25 -6.33 -0.32
CA PRO A 388 -32.64 -6.82 -1.61
C PRO A 388 -33.03 -5.61 -2.48
N HIS A 389 -32.23 -5.36 -3.52
CA HIS A 389 -32.40 -4.33 -4.56
C HIS A 389 -31.72 -2.96 -4.37
N THR A 390 -30.83 -2.79 -3.41
CA THR A 390 -30.00 -1.56 -3.30
C THR A 390 -28.54 -1.89 -2.98
N GLU A 391 -27.64 -0.94 -3.30
CA GLU A 391 -26.17 -0.97 -3.20
C GLU A 391 -25.61 -1.64 -1.92
N LEU A 392 -24.34 -2.09 -1.94
CA LEU A 392 -23.63 -2.50 -0.71
C LEU A 392 -23.57 -1.30 0.24
N MET A 393 -24.31 -1.36 1.35
CA MET A 393 -24.25 -0.35 2.40
C MET A 393 -23.08 -0.68 3.33
N ILE A 394 -22.03 0.14 3.28
CA ILE A 394 -20.93 0.13 4.23
C ILE A 394 -21.26 1.20 5.27
N GLU A 395 -21.71 0.80 6.45
CA GLU A 395 -21.98 1.74 7.55
C GLU A 395 -20.76 1.80 8.49
N THR A 396 -20.25 3.01 8.66
CA THR A 396 -19.20 3.39 9.62
C THR A 396 -19.84 3.71 10.96
N THR A 397 -19.37 3.07 12.04
CA THR A 397 -19.83 3.39 13.40
C THR A 397 -18.64 3.81 14.25
N GLU A 398 -18.60 5.09 14.64
CA GLU A 398 -17.67 5.60 15.65
C GLU A 398 -18.07 5.10 17.04
N PHE A 399 -17.30 4.18 17.60
CA PHE A 399 -17.47 3.79 19.00
C PHE A 399 -16.68 4.75 19.89
N ARG A 400 -17.32 5.82 20.36
CA ARG A 400 -16.80 6.58 21.51
C ARG A 400 -16.97 5.72 22.75
N ARG A 401 -15.88 5.18 23.31
CA ARG A 401 -15.94 4.67 24.69
C ARG A 401 -16.27 5.86 25.60
N GLY A 402 -17.37 5.71 26.33
CA GLY A 402 -17.82 6.66 27.34
C GLY A 402 -16.74 6.93 28.38
N SER A 403 -16.82 8.15 28.90
CA SER A 403 -16.10 8.77 30.01
C SER A 403 -15.57 7.84 31.10
#